data_AF-A0A075MJU4-F1
#
_entry.id   AF-A0A075MJU4-F1
#
_cell.length_a   1.000
_cell.length_b   1.000
_cell.length_c   1.000
_cell.angle_alpha   90.00
_cell.angle_beta   90.00
_cell.angle_gamma   90.00
#
_symmetry.space_group_name_H-M   'P 1'
#
loop_
_entity.id
_entity.type
_entity.pdbx_description
1 polymer ?
#
loop_
_entity_poly.entity_id
_entity_poly.type
_entity_poly.pdbx_seq_one_letter_code
_entity_poly.pdbx_strand_id
1 'polypeptide(L)'
;MFKLMILAVILNLSFPLSASAEVLRFSQVTKIHDTSGNIKDSETFAIVSLSPDKFSVREADREIIYDFSNNYQYTINHEKQTYHSVPIYYIINFRGKEKRNREFLNELFKQLEKGDKITLPKKREIISDKTRQFDLEMAFSIGRDSAVTSKTVQKTKTQNTSFFFNGKKAAEFETGSFVIPAAFKNMYFKYILYTQNLHPFIIEDYLSREKLFEKLNYTFKPGLEGEYQVNVTTARDGIIFQEGDLGIPGNYLETCGINKDICRLYSLVKGGSLKISEQRFIDEIDEHLRRNDQLTAFLTANEYMLQYGIKQTGLFKKIISDNNDEQLTEVMSAINQQPSKEEAEKAIAVLEEAAAQNTKKGYVLYIFMANHYYSLGKFDEGYHYMLKALQKNPFIVGAYVDLSKVFFEAYDTEKAWFILDLAYKINPEHYMNKGAEVLKDKLRERHPEYF
;
A
#
# COMPACT_ATOMS: atom_id res chain seq x y z
N MET A 1 -67.18 -3.96 -33.85
CA MET A 1 -66.42 -3.78 -35.11
C MET A 1 -65.45 -2.63 -34.92
N PHE A 2 -64.42 -2.82 -34.10
CA PHE A 2 -63.04 -3.16 -34.51
C PHE A 2 -62.44 -2.18 -35.52
N LYS A 3 -61.89 -1.07 -35.00
CA LYS A 3 -60.83 -0.30 -35.64
C LYS A 3 -59.52 -1.08 -35.48
N LEU A 4 -58.92 -1.43 -36.60
CA LEU A 4 -57.67 -2.18 -36.71
C LEU A 4 -56.60 -1.29 -37.35
N MET A 5 -55.36 -1.44 -36.88
CA MET A 5 -54.09 -1.23 -37.63
C MET A 5 -53.70 0.24 -37.95
N ILE A 6 -52.49 0.76 -37.69
CA ILE A 6 -51.15 0.17 -37.51
C ILE A 6 -50.36 1.11 -36.57
N LEU A 7 -49.89 0.59 -35.43
CA LEU A 7 -48.83 1.21 -34.63
C LEU A 7 -47.57 0.36 -34.88
N ALA A 8 -46.64 0.89 -35.68
CA ALA A 8 -45.37 0.23 -35.94
C ALA A 8 -44.50 0.31 -34.68
N VAL A 9 -44.48 -0.79 -33.93
CA VAL A 9 -43.55 -1.03 -32.83
C VAL A 9 -42.18 -1.33 -33.46
N ILE A 10 -41.31 -0.33 -33.50
CA ILE A 10 -39.85 -0.57 -33.61
C ILE A 10 -39.42 -1.07 -32.24
N LEU A 11 -39.51 -2.38 -32.06
CA LEU A 11 -38.83 -3.10 -31.00
C LEU A 11 -37.33 -3.04 -31.32
N ASN A 12 -36.66 -2.00 -30.83
CA ASN A 12 -35.21 -2.03 -30.63
C ASN A 12 -34.94 -3.12 -29.59
N LEU A 13 -34.73 -4.34 -30.05
CA LEU A 13 -34.00 -5.37 -29.32
C LEU A 13 -32.55 -4.91 -29.22
N SER A 14 -32.30 -3.95 -28.34
CA SER A 14 -30.99 -3.62 -27.82
C SER A 14 -30.57 -4.77 -26.90
N PHE A 15 -30.26 -5.93 -27.49
CA PHE A 15 -29.35 -6.83 -26.80
C PHE A 15 -28.07 -6.01 -26.60
N PRO A 16 -27.57 -5.81 -25.37
CA PRO A 16 -26.20 -5.34 -25.23
C PRO A 16 -25.36 -6.40 -25.93
N LEU A 17 -24.86 -6.10 -27.13
CA LEU A 17 -23.70 -6.78 -27.65
C LEU A 17 -22.71 -6.69 -26.51
N SER A 18 -22.48 -7.82 -25.86
CA SER A 18 -21.43 -7.95 -24.87
C SER A 18 -20.18 -7.71 -25.69
N ALA A 19 -19.72 -6.46 -25.74
CA ALA A 19 -18.44 -6.15 -26.33
C ALA A 19 -17.47 -7.04 -25.55
N SER A 20 -17.00 -8.09 -26.20
CA SER A 20 -15.98 -8.97 -25.64
C SER A 20 -14.88 -8.04 -25.16
N ALA A 21 -14.55 -8.11 -23.87
CA ALA A 21 -13.44 -7.33 -23.34
C ALA A 21 -12.23 -7.61 -24.26
N GLU A 22 -11.62 -6.55 -24.76
CA GLU A 22 -10.48 -6.63 -25.66
C GLU A 22 -9.25 -6.24 -24.86
N VAL A 23 -8.18 -7.03 -24.98
CA VAL A 23 -6.91 -6.80 -24.32
C VAL A 23 -5.85 -6.52 -25.37
N LEU A 24 -5.17 -5.39 -25.25
CA LEU A 24 -3.99 -5.06 -26.05
C LEU A 24 -2.76 -5.66 -25.36
N ARG A 25 -2.02 -6.54 -26.06
CA ARG A 25 -0.79 -7.15 -25.56
C ARG A 25 0.42 -6.76 -26.39
N PHE A 26 1.56 -6.60 -25.74
CA PHE A 26 2.86 -6.39 -26.38
C PHE A 26 4.01 -6.90 -25.52
N SER A 27 5.13 -7.25 -26.14
CA SER A 27 6.32 -7.74 -25.44
C SER A 27 7.36 -6.65 -25.28
N GLN A 28 8.10 -6.69 -24.17
CA GLN A 28 9.17 -5.75 -23.88
C GLN A 28 10.41 -6.44 -23.34
N VAL A 29 11.55 -5.84 -23.62
CA VAL A 29 12.84 -6.18 -23.02
C VAL A 29 13.34 -4.96 -22.26
N THR A 30 13.63 -5.12 -20.98
CA THR A 30 14.21 -4.08 -20.12
C THR A 30 15.64 -4.47 -19.77
N LYS A 31 16.59 -3.58 -20.04
CA LYS A 31 18.00 -3.72 -19.63
C LYS A 31 18.35 -2.64 -18.64
N ILE A 32 18.87 -3.04 -17.48
CA ILE A 32 19.32 -2.13 -16.42
C ILE A 32 20.83 -2.28 -16.27
N HIS A 33 21.53 -1.17 -16.42
CA HIS A 33 22.97 -1.05 -16.20
C HIS A 33 23.24 -0.13 -15.02
N ASP A 34 23.98 -0.63 -14.03
CA ASP A 34 24.43 0.17 -12.89
C ASP A 34 25.78 0.83 -13.21
N THR A 35 25.77 2.15 -13.38
CA THR A 35 26.97 2.90 -13.72
C THR A 35 27.99 2.97 -12.57
N SER A 36 27.58 2.63 -11.35
CA SER A 36 28.46 2.59 -10.18
C SER A 36 29.20 1.26 -10.03
N GLY A 37 28.79 0.22 -10.76
CA GLY A 37 29.37 -1.12 -10.69
C GLY A 37 29.08 -1.88 -9.41
N ASN A 38 28.14 -1.42 -8.59
CA ASN A 38 27.76 -2.06 -7.33
C ASN A 38 26.78 -3.23 -7.55
N ILE A 39 25.99 -3.17 -8.63
CA ILE A 39 24.98 -4.16 -8.99
C ILE A 39 25.29 -4.73 -10.37
N LYS A 40 25.05 -6.03 -10.54
CA LYS A 40 25.20 -6.71 -11.83
C LYS A 40 24.10 -6.25 -12.78
N ASP A 41 24.48 -5.96 -14.03
CA ASP A 41 23.55 -5.71 -15.12
C ASP A 41 22.47 -6.80 -15.19
N SER A 42 21.25 -6.37 -15.52
CA SER A 42 20.11 -7.26 -15.65
C SER A 42 19.35 -7.01 -16.95
N GLU A 43 18.78 -8.09 -17.48
CA GLU A 43 17.91 -8.07 -18.66
C GLU A 43 16.67 -8.90 -18.34
N THR A 44 15.50 -8.29 -18.49
CA THR A 44 14.21 -8.96 -18.26
C THR A 44 13.34 -8.88 -19.51
N PHE A 45 12.63 -9.97 -19.78
CA PHE A 45 11.60 -10.03 -20.80
C PHE A 45 10.23 -10.05 -20.13
N ALA A 46 9.34 -9.17 -20.56
CA ALA A 46 8.00 -9.05 -20.03
C ALA A 46 6.94 -9.03 -21.14
N ILE A 47 5.76 -9.58 -20.84
CA ILE A 47 4.54 -9.38 -21.62
C ILE A 47 3.68 -8.37 -20.86
N VAL A 48 3.35 -7.26 -21.52
CA VAL A 48 2.44 -6.25 -21.00
C VAL A 48 1.07 -6.46 -21.63
N SER A 49 0.03 -6.44 -20.80
CA SER A 49 -1.36 -6.50 -21.25
C SER A 49 -2.14 -5.32 -20.71
N LEU A 50 -2.95 -4.68 -21.55
CA LEU A 50 -3.80 -3.55 -21.17
C LEU A 50 -5.27 -3.91 -21.41
N SER A 51 -6.12 -3.73 -20.41
CA SER A 51 -7.57 -3.61 -20.55
C SER A 51 -7.98 -2.14 -20.35
N PRO A 52 -9.27 -1.77 -20.40
CA PRO A 52 -9.70 -0.39 -20.11
C PRO A 52 -9.45 0.08 -18.67
N ASP A 53 -9.47 -0.85 -17.71
CA ASP A 53 -9.46 -0.57 -16.26
C ASP A 53 -8.38 -1.34 -15.48
N LYS A 54 -7.56 -2.13 -16.19
CA LYS A 54 -6.45 -2.89 -15.61
C LYS A 54 -5.27 -2.92 -16.56
N PHE A 55 -4.09 -3.19 -16.02
CA PHE A 55 -2.98 -3.69 -16.81
C PHE A 55 -2.25 -4.80 -16.07
N SER A 56 -1.53 -5.63 -16.81
CA SER A 56 -0.64 -6.63 -16.24
C SER A 56 0.76 -6.58 -16.85
N VAL A 57 1.74 -6.98 -16.04
CA VAL A 57 3.12 -7.21 -16.47
C VAL A 57 3.51 -8.62 -16.06
N ARG A 58 3.80 -9.46 -17.04
CA ARG A 58 4.20 -10.86 -16.83
C ARG A 58 5.64 -11.09 -17.21
N GLU A 59 6.43 -11.52 -16.23
CA GLU A 59 7.82 -11.96 -16.37
C GLU A 59 7.90 -13.45 -16.03
N ALA A 60 8.17 -14.28 -17.03
CA ALA A 60 8.16 -15.75 -16.89
C ALA A 60 6.84 -16.30 -16.26
N ASP A 61 6.93 -16.92 -15.08
CA ASP A 61 5.82 -17.49 -14.32
C ASP A 61 5.13 -16.47 -13.39
N ARG A 62 5.70 -15.27 -13.23
CA ARG A 62 5.16 -14.23 -12.36
C ARG A 62 4.40 -13.18 -13.17
N GLU A 63 3.16 -12.91 -12.79
CA GLU A 63 2.36 -11.83 -13.36
C GLU A 63 1.89 -10.88 -12.26
N ILE A 64 2.02 -9.57 -12.48
CA ILE A 64 1.47 -8.54 -11.61
C ILE A 64 0.31 -7.89 -12.36
N ILE A 65 -0.90 -7.96 -11.80
CA ILE A 65 -2.10 -7.30 -12.32
C ILE A 65 -2.44 -6.11 -11.44
N TYR A 66 -2.56 -4.93 -12.04
CA TYR A 66 -3.06 -3.72 -11.39
C TYR A 66 -4.53 -3.54 -11.78
N ASP A 67 -5.43 -3.72 -10.82
CA ASP A 67 -6.87 -3.64 -11.00
C ASP A 67 -7.42 -2.38 -10.33
N PHE A 68 -7.65 -1.34 -11.15
CA PHE A 68 -8.06 -0.03 -10.67
C PHE A 68 -9.55 0.02 -10.30
N SER A 69 -10.38 -0.80 -10.95
CA SER A 69 -11.80 -0.94 -10.60
C SER A 69 -11.97 -1.47 -9.18
N ASN A 70 -11.14 -2.43 -8.77
CA ASN A 70 -11.18 -3.01 -7.43
C ASN A 70 -10.23 -2.34 -6.42
N ASN A 71 -9.31 -1.46 -6.87
CA ASN A 71 -8.24 -0.86 -6.07
C ASN A 71 -7.24 -1.90 -5.48
N TYR A 72 -6.88 -2.92 -6.26
CA TYR A 72 -5.94 -3.96 -5.84
C TYR A 72 -4.80 -4.16 -6.85
N GLN A 73 -3.66 -4.60 -6.33
CA GLN A 73 -2.65 -5.28 -7.10
C GLN A 73 -2.71 -6.78 -6.76
N TYR A 74 -2.67 -7.63 -7.78
CA TYR A 74 -2.53 -9.07 -7.65
C TYR A 74 -1.15 -9.50 -8.13
N THR A 75 -0.43 -10.25 -7.31
CA THR A 75 0.80 -10.95 -7.73
C THR A 75 0.47 -12.42 -7.90
N ILE A 76 0.57 -12.90 -9.12
CA ILE A 76 0.23 -14.24 -9.57
C ILE A 76 1.53 -15.02 -9.80
N ASN A 77 1.57 -16.27 -9.34
CA ASN A 77 2.55 -17.26 -9.73
C ASN A 77 1.84 -18.38 -10.50
N HIS A 78 2.08 -18.46 -11.80
CA HIS A 78 1.43 -19.40 -12.70
C HIS A 78 1.89 -20.85 -12.54
N GLU A 79 3.16 -21.06 -12.16
CA GLU A 79 3.69 -22.41 -11.92
C GLU A 79 3.01 -23.07 -10.71
N LYS A 80 2.88 -22.32 -9.62
CA LYS A 80 2.24 -22.77 -8.36
C LYS A 80 0.73 -22.64 -8.37
N GLN A 81 0.16 -21.96 -9.37
CA GLN A 81 -1.26 -21.62 -9.44
C GLN A 81 -1.74 -20.90 -8.18
N THR A 82 -0.95 -19.94 -7.70
CA THR A 82 -1.25 -19.15 -6.51
C THR A 82 -1.25 -17.67 -6.82
N TYR A 83 -1.98 -16.89 -6.03
CA TYR A 83 -1.88 -15.44 -6.07
C TYR A 83 -1.94 -14.83 -4.67
N HIS A 84 -1.54 -13.58 -4.52
CA HIS A 84 -1.87 -12.76 -3.35
C HIS A 84 -2.27 -11.36 -3.80
N SER A 85 -3.05 -10.66 -2.98
CA SER A 85 -3.57 -9.33 -3.28
C SER A 85 -3.15 -8.32 -2.22
N VAL A 86 -2.83 -7.09 -2.63
CA VAL A 86 -2.59 -5.95 -1.74
C VAL A 86 -3.33 -4.73 -2.27
N PRO A 87 -3.93 -3.87 -1.43
CA PRO A 87 -4.54 -2.62 -1.90
C PRO A 87 -3.52 -1.71 -2.59
N ILE A 88 -3.86 -1.21 -3.77
CA ILE A 88 -2.98 -0.41 -4.66
C ILE A 88 -2.36 0.84 -4.00
N TYR A 89 -2.99 1.39 -2.97
CA TYR A 89 -2.54 2.58 -2.24
C TYR A 89 -1.11 2.49 -1.69
N TYR A 90 -0.56 1.29 -1.52
CA TYR A 90 0.77 1.11 -0.97
C TYR A 90 1.87 1.75 -1.81
N ILE A 91 1.74 1.74 -3.14
CA ILE A 91 2.74 2.25 -4.07
C ILE A 91 2.88 3.77 -3.93
N ILE A 92 1.77 4.49 -4.04
CA ILE A 92 1.78 5.95 -3.95
C ILE A 92 2.07 6.43 -2.52
N ASN A 93 1.63 5.68 -1.50
CA ASN A 93 1.99 5.98 -0.12
C ASN A 93 3.51 5.83 0.09
N PHE A 94 4.12 4.74 -0.41
CA PHE A 94 5.58 4.54 -0.32
C PHE A 94 6.33 5.67 -1.03
N ARG A 95 6.02 5.90 -2.31
CA ARG A 95 6.65 6.93 -3.14
C ARG A 95 6.58 8.31 -2.48
N GLY A 96 5.40 8.69 -1.98
CA GLY A 96 5.20 9.97 -1.29
C GLY A 96 5.87 10.06 0.10
N LYS A 97 5.98 8.96 0.84
CA LYS A 97 6.70 8.94 2.13
C LYS A 97 8.21 9.00 1.91
N GLU A 98 8.75 8.15 1.04
CA GLU A 98 10.20 8.06 0.82
C GLU A 98 10.76 9.32 0.14
N LYS A 99 10.01 9.93 -0.79
CA LYS A 99 10.38 11.25 -1.34
C LYS A 99 10.53 12.31 -0.24
N ARG A 100 9.53 12.44 0.64
CA ARG A 100 9.56 13.41 1.76
C ARG A 100 10.65 13.11 2.77
N ASN A 101 10.89 11.83 3.07
CA ASN A 101 11.99 11.40 3.93
C ASN A 101 13.34 11.88 3.38
N ARG A 102 13.55 11.70 2.08
CA ARG A 102 14.78 12.15 1.41
C ARG A 102 14.88 13.65 1.38
N GLU A 103 13.81 14.37 1.06
CA GLU A 103 13.78 15.84 1.14
C GLU A 103 14.19 16.31 2.56
N PHE A 104 13.63 15.71 3.61
CA PHE A 104 13.98 16.02 4.99
C PHE A 104 15.46 15.75 5.30
N LEU A 105 15.98 14.56 4.95
CA LEU A 105 17.39 14.23 5.15
C LEU A 105 18.32 15.19 4.41
N ASN A 106 17.92 15.68 3.24
CA ASN A 106 18.68 16.65 2.47
C ASN A 106 18.79 17.98 3.21
N GLU A 107 17.68 18.50 3.72
CA GLU A 107 17.67 19.73 4.49
C GLU A 107 18.47 19.60 5.78
N LEU A 108 18.34 18.47 6.48
CA LEU A 108 19.13 18.18 7.67
C LEU A 108 20.63 18.20 7.36
N PHE A 109 21.08 17.53 6.29
CA PHE A 109 22.50 17.52 5.92
C PHE A 109 23.02 18.92 5.55
N LYS A 110 22.24 19.74 4.84
CA LYS A 110 22.62 21.14 4.56
C LYS A 110 22.80 21.96 5.83
N GLN A 111 21.93 21.79 6.82
CA GLN A 111 22.02 22.49 8.09
C GLN A 111 23.27 22.07 8.88
N LEU A 112 23.57 20.77 8.87
CA LEU A 112 24.75 20.23 9.55
C LEU A 112 26.07 20.72 8.92
N GLU A 113 26.12 20.87 7.58
CA GLU A 113 27.28 21.45 6.89
C GLU A 113 27.50 22.93 7.25
N LYS A 114 26.44 23.75 7.27
CA LYS A 114 26.54 25.18 7.63
C LYS A 114 27.02 25.42 9.06
N GLY A 115 26.84 24.44 9.94
CA GLY A 115 27.20 24.54 11.35
C GLY A 115 28.64 24.15 11.69
N ASP A 116 29.46 23.73 10.72
CA ASP A 116 30.81 23.15 10.93
C ASP A 116 30.87 21.97 11.91
N LYS A 117 29.73 21.39 12.29
CA LYS A 117 29.65 20.37 13.36
C LYS A 117 29.92 18.95 12.87
N ILE A 118 29.90 18.70 11.56
CA ILE A 118 30.10 17.36 10.98
C ILE A 118 30.84 17.45 9.65
N THR A 119 31.96 16.74 9.52
CA THR A 119 32.62 16.48 8.24
C THR A 119 31.85 15.37 7.51
N LEU A 120 30.98 15.73 6.58
CA LEU A 120 30.32 14.73 5.72
C LEU A 120 31.36 14.03 4.82
N PRO A 121 31.14 12.75 4.44
CA PRO A 121 32.06 12.06 3.53
C PRO A 121 32.26 12.85 2.25
N LYS A 122 33.53 13.10 1.85
CA LYS A 122 33.95 13.91 0.69
C LYS A 122 33.27 13.58 -0.65
N LYS A 123 32.58 12.43 -0.77
CA LYS A 123 31.81 12.03 -1.97
C LYS A 123 30.39 12.58 -2.02
N ARG A 124 29.90 13.26 -0.97
CA ARG A 124 28.59 13.94 -1.01
C ARG A 124 28.77 15.31 -1.66
N GLU A 125 28.89 15.34 -2.98
CA GLU A 125 28.53 16.57 -3.66
C GLU A 125 27.05 16.83 -3.36
N ILE A 126 26.74 17.92 -2.66
CA ILE A 126 25.38 18.43 -2.61
C ILE A 126 25.04 18.88 -4.03
N ILE A 127 24.49 17.94 -4.78
CA ILE A 127 23.80 18.21 -6.03
C ILE A 127 22.75 19.29 -5.73
N SER A 128 22.73 20.36 -6.53
CA SER A 128 21.82 21.49 -6.30
C SER A 128 20.38 21.04 -6.05
N ASP A 129 19.66 21.75 -5.20
CA ASP A 129 18.30 21.41 -4.73
C ASP A 129 17.36 21.03 -5.87
N LYS A 130 17.43 21.75 -6.99
CA LYS A 130 16.57 21.50 -8.16
C LYS A 130 16.93 20.22 -8.91
N THR A 131 18.21 19.89 -9.02
CA THR A 131 18.65 18.62 -9.62
C THR A 131 18.27 17.46 -8.73
N ARG A 132 18.42 17.62 -7.42
CA ARG A 132 17.99 16.59 -6.47
C ARG A 132 16.47 16.40 -6.48
N GLN A 133 15.71 17.48 -6.61
CA GLN A 133 14.25 17.42 -6.74
C GLN A 133 13.85 16.65 -8.00
N PHE A 134 14.41 16.98 -9.17
CA PHE A 134 14.16 16.25 -10.42
C PHE A 134 14.47 14.76 -10.28
N ASP A 135 15.64 14.42 -9.71
CA ASP A 135 16.06 13.03 -9.50
C ASP A 135 15.09 12.27 -8.58
N LEU A 136 14.57 12.91 -7.53
CA LEU A 136 13.55 12.32 -6.65
C LEU A 136 12.19 12.16 -7.36
N GLU A 137 11.75 13.17 -8.10
CA GLU A 137 10.50 13.12 -8.87
C GLU A 137 10.55 12.05 -9.96
N MET A 138 11.73 11.83 -10.55
CA MET A 138 12.00 10.75 -11.50
C MET A 138 12.05 9.38 -10.81
N ALA A 139 12.82 9.24 -9.73
CA ALA A 139 12.98 7.97 -9.02
C ALA A 139 11.67 7.44 -8.44
N PHE A 140 10.78 8.32 -7.98
CA PHE A 140 9.50 7.95 -7.38
C PHE A 140 8.29 8.22 -8.27
N SER A 141 8.49 8.72 -9.49
CA SER A 141 7.45 9.05 -10.45
C SER A 141 6.30 9.87 -9.84
N ILE A 142 6.64 10.85 -9.02
CA ILE A 142 5.68 11.64 -8.24
C ILE A 142 6.18 13.07 -8.12
N GLY A 143 5.26 14.04 -8.17
CA GLY A 143 5.60 15.46 -8.07
C GLY A 143 5.75 16.13 -9.45
N ARG A 144 5.44 17.42 -9.47
CA ARG A 144 5.49 18.30 -10.64
C ARG A 144 5.83 19.71 -10.21
N ASP A 145 7.02 19.89 -9.65
CA ASP A 145 7.46 21.25 -9.34
C ASP A 145 7.63 22.03 -10.66
N SER A 146 6.88 23.13 -10.81
CA SER A 146 6.93 23.98 -12.00
C SER A 146 8.32 24.61 -12.21
N ALA A 147 9.05 24.87 -11.13
CA ALA A 147 10.42 25.38 -11.17
C ALA A 147 11.45 24.30 -11.58
N VAL A 148 11.10 23.02 -11.45
CA VAL A 148 11.89 21.88 -11.95
C VAL A 148 11.57 21.63 -13.42
N THR A 149 10.29 21.53 -13.76
CA THR A 149 9.85 21.26 -15.14
C THR A 149 10.27 22.35 -16.12
N SER A 150 10.25 23.64 -15.72
CA SER A 150 10.73 24.76 -16.54
C SER A 150 12.20 24.68 -16.96
N LYS A 151 13.02 23.86 -16.29
CA LYS A 151 14.42 23.59 -16.67
C LYS A 151 14.58 22.39 -17.60
N THR A 152 13.50 21.68 -17.86
CA THR A 152 13.49 20.55 -18.79
C THR A 152 13.38 21.08 -20.20
N VAL A 153 14.40 20.81 -21.01
CA VAL A 153 14.43 21.16 -22.43
C VAL A 153 14.09 19.92 -23.23
N GLN A 154 13.02 19.99 -23.99
CA GLN A 154 12.63 18.96 -24.95
C GLN A 154 13.31 19.23 -26.29
N LYS A 155 13.87 18.19 -26.91
CA LYS A 155 14.36 18.23 -28.29
C LYS A 155 13.74 17.08 -29.06
N THR A 156 12.92 17.40 -30.05
CA THR A 156 12.30 16.42 -30.94
C THR A 156 12.99 16.47 -32.29
N LYS A 157 13.49 15.32 -32.75
CA LYS A 157 14.04 15.14 -34.11
C LYS A 157 13.41 13.89 -34.70
N THR A 158 12.65 14.04 -35.78
CA THR A 158 11.95 12.91 -36.44
C THR A 158 11.10 12.10 -35.44
N GLN A 159 11.44 10.84 -35.20
CA GLN A 159 10.72 9.95 -34.27
C GLN A 159 11.28 9.97 -32.84
N ASN A 160 12.43 10.62 -32.62
CA ASN A 160 13.13 10.63 -31.35
C ASN A 160 12.86 11.92 -30.58
N THR A 161 12.53 11.77 -29.29
CA THR A 161 12.34 12.88 -28.37
C THR A 161 13.24 12.69 -27.18
N SER A 162 14.18 13.62 -27.01
CA SER A 162 15.08 13.64 -25.87
C SER A 162 14.67 14.74 -24.90
N PHE A 163 14.68 14.41 -23.62
CA PHE A 163 14.46 15.33 -22.51
C PHE A 163 15.79 15.60 -21.81
N PHE A 164 16.13 16.87 -21.68
CA PHE A 164 17.35 17.31 -21.03
C PHE A 164 17.01 18.08 -19.78
N PHE A 165 17.68 17.77 -18.67
CA PHE A 165 17.59 18.52 -17.44
C PHE A 165 18.98 19.06 -17.09
N ASN A 166 19.11 20.38 -16.92
CA ASN A 166 20.40 21.07 -16.73
C ASN A 166 21.47 20.65 -17.76
N GLY A 167 21.07 20.50 -19.03
CA GLY A 167 21.95 20.13 -20.14
C GLY A 167 22.33 18.64 -20.21
N LYS A 168 21.98 17.83 -19.21
CA LYS A 168 22.17 16.37 -19.22
C LYS A 168 20.93 15.68 -19.76
N LYS A 169 21.09 14.66 -20.61
CA LYS A 169 19.97 13.86 -21.13
C LYS A 169 19.40 13.02 -19.99
N ALA A 170 18.12 13.22 -19.66
CA ALA A 170 17.43 12.50 -18.60
C ALA A 170 16.65 11.30 -19.14
N ALA A 171 15.95 11.49 -20.26
CA ALA A 171 15.19 10.45 -20.93
C ALA A 171 15.17 10.65 -22.44
N GLU A 172 14.95 9.59 -23.19
CA GLU A 172 14.80 9.59 -24.64
C GLU A 172 13.78 8.54 -25.05
N PHE A 173 12.81 8.94 -25.87
CA PHE A 173 11.81 8.06 -26.46
C PHE A 173 12.01 8.01 -27.98
N GLU A 174 11.99 6.80 -28.53
CA GLU A 174 11.79 6.54 -29.95
C GLU A 174 10.33 6.12 -30.12
N THR A 175 9.55 6.95 -30.82
CA THR A 175 8.12 6.72 -31.00
C THR A 175 7.89 5.66 -32.07
N GLY A 176 7.09 4.65 -31.76
CA GLY A 176 6.72 3.61 -32.72
C GLY A 176 5.67 4.02 -33.74
N SER A 177 5.36 3.09 -34.63
CA SER A 177 4.28 3.25 -35.61
C SER A 177 2.89 2.93 -35.06
N PHE A 178 2.80 2.12 -34.00
CA PHE A 178 1.52 1.69 -33.43
C PHE A 178 0.82 2.82 -32.66
N VAL A 179 -0.40 3.14 -33.09
CA VAL A 179 -1.28 4.12 -32.43
C VAL A 179 -2.11 3.40 -31.38
N ILE A 180 -2.07 3.90 -30.16
CA ILE A 180 -2.77 3.30 -29.02
C ILE A 180 -4.26 3.66 -29.12
N PRO A 181 -5.17 2.68 -29.17
CA PRO A 181 -6.59 2.96 -29.19
C PRO A 181 -7.02 3.74 -27.95
N ALA A 182 -8.00 4.64 -28.10
CA ALA A 182 -8.43 5.54 -27.03
C ALA A 182 -8.79 4.82 -25.73
N ALA A 183 -9.38 3.63 -25.82
CA ALA A 183 -9.76 2.79 -24.67
C ALA A 183 -8.57 2.36 -23.80
N PHE A 184 -7.36 2.24 -24.35
CA PHE A 184 -6.17 1.78 -23.63
C PHE A 184 -5.22 2.90 -23.20
N LYS A 185 -5.44 4.16 -23.64
CA LYS A 185 -4.53 5.28 -23.36
C LYS A 185 -4.31 5.50 -21.87
N ASN A 186 -5.38 5.44 -21.07
CA ASN A 186 -5.27 5.61 -19.62
C ASN A 186 -4.48 4.47 -18.96
N MET A 187 -4.73 3.21 -19.34
CA MET A 187 -3.97 2.09 -18.77
C MET A 187 -2.53 2.06 -19.24
N TYR A 188 -2.24 2.52 -20.46
CA TYR A 188 -0.85 2.70 -20.91
C TYR A 188 -0.14 3.80 -20.12
N PHE A 189 -0.81 4.93 -19.84
CA PHE A 189 -0.32 5.97 -18.93
C PHE A 189 0.05 5.36 -17.57
N LYS A 190 -0.88 4.63 -16.95
CA LYS A 190 -0.66 4.03 -15.63
C LYS A 190 0.42 2.94 -15.67
N TYR A 191 0.49 2.14 -16.71
CA TYR A 191 1.58 1.18 -16.89
C TYR A 191 2.95 1.88 -16.84
N ILE A 192 3.14 2.98 -17.59
CA ILE A 192 4.41 3.72 -17.54
C ILE A 192 4.63 4.30 -16.14
N LEU A 193 3.61 4.96 -15.56
CA LEU A 193 3.70 5.59 -14.24
C LEU A 193 4.06 4.60 -13.12
N TYR A 194 3.49 3.39 -13.14
CA TYR A 194 3.68 2.39 -12.10
C TYR A 194 4.97 1.60 -12.27
N THR A 195 5.42 1.38 -13.50
CA THR A 195 6.52 0.43 -13.79
C THR A 195 7.81 1.09 -14.24
N GLN A 196 7.76 2.32 -14.74
CA GLN A 196 8.91 3.05 -15.25
C GLN A 196 9.20 4.22 -14.31
N ASN A 197 10.39 4.24 -13.71
CA ASN A 197 10.84 5.32 -12.82
C ASN A 197 11.15 6.60 -13.61
N LEU A 198 10.09 7.22 -14.14
CA LEU A 198 10.13 8.42 -14.96
C LEU A 198 9.44 9.59 -14.27
N HIS A 199 9.91 10.78 -14.60
CA HIS A 199 9.31 12.02 -14.14
C HIS A 199 7.89 12.20 -14.75
N PRO A 200 6.84 12.54 -13.97
CA PRO A 200 5.47 12.64 -14.48
C PRO A 200 5.30 13.55 -15.71
N PHE A 201 5.94 14.72 -15.73
CA PHE A 201 5.98 15.60 -16.91
C PHE A 201 6.47 14.91 -18.20
N ILE A 202 7.51 14.08 -18.10
CA ILE A 202 8.06 13.35 -19.26
C ILE A 202 7.06 12.31 -19.77
N ILE A 203 6.39 11.62 -18.83
CA ILE A 203 5.35 10.63 -19.14
C ILE A 203 4.20 11.30 -19.91
N GLU A 204 3.70 12.43 -19.43
CA GLU A 204 2.58 13.15 -20.05
C GLU A 204 2.93 13.72 -21.43
N ASP A 205 4.08 14.37 -21.58
CA ASP A 205 4.53 14.89 -22.87
C ASP A 205 4.58 13.76 -23.90
N TYR A 206 5.17 12.63 -23.52
CA TYR A 206 5.27 11.49 -24.40
C TYR A 206 3.88 10.95 -24.78
N LEU A 207 2.96 10.83 -23.82
CA LEU A 207 1.63 10.26 -24.06
C LEU A 207 0.71 11.14 -24.90
N SER A 208 0.98 12.45 -24.98
CA SER A 208 0.31 13.35 -25.93
C SER A 208 0.46 12.92 -27.40
N ARG A 209 1.41 12.02 -27.69
CA ARG A 209 1.70 11.49 -29.03
C ARG A 209 0.85 10.27 -29.40
N GLU A 210 0.14 9.69 -28.42
CA GLU A 210 -0.84 8.62 -28.61
C GLU A 210 -0.31 7.34 -29.26
N LYS A 211 1.01 7.12 -29.19
CA LYS A 211 1.70 5.99 -29.82
C LYS A 211 2.48 5.21 -28.79
N LEU A 212 2.70 3.93 -29.06
CA LEU A 212 3.56 3.06 -28.26
C LEU A 212 5.03 3.40 -28.54
N PHE A 213 5.93 3.29 -27.55
CA PHE A 213 7.35 3.56 -27.76
C PHE A 213 8.00 2.29 -28.28
N GLU A 214 8.93 2.45 -29.20
CA GLU A 214 9.79 1.36 -29.61
C GLU A 214 10.99 1.25 -28.70
N LYS A 215 11.57 2.40 -28.31
CA LYS A 215 12.64 2.46 -27.32
C LYS A 215 12.39 3.56 -26.31
N LEU A 216 12.72 3.29 -25.07
CA LEU A 216 12.77 4.24 -23.97
C LEU A 216 14.11 4.06 -23.26
N ASN A 217 14.94 5.09 -23.30
CA ASN A 217 16.20 5.12 -22.57
C ASN A 217 16.13 6.22 -21.51
N TYR A 218 16.41 5.93 -20.26
CA TYR A 218 16.44 6.94 -19.22
C TYR A 218 17.44 6.61 -18.13
N THR A 219 17.77 7.66 -17.37
CA THR A 219 18.67 7.55 -16.24
C THR A 219 17.92 7.97 -14.99
N PHE A 220 18.04 7.22 -13.90
CA PHE A 220 17.47 7.62 -12.61
C PHE A 220 18.39 7.30 -11.44
N LYS A 221 18.18 8.00 -10.33
CA LYS A 221 18.97 7.90 -9.10
C LYS A 221 18.08 7.56 -7.92
N PRO A 222 17.84 6.27 -7.66
CA PRO A 222 16.97 5.83 -6.58
C PRO A 222 17.59 5.99 -5.20
N GLY A 223 18.74 6.66 -5.04
CA GLY A 223 19.34 6.88 -3.73
C GLY A 223 20.79 7.36 -3.81
N LEU A 224 21.54 7.05 -2.76
CA LEU A 224 22.97 7.33 -2.66
C LEU A 224 23.83 6.26 -3.36
N GLU A 225 23.22 5.16 -3.79
CA GLU A 225 23.88 3.91 -4.17
C GLU A 225 24.40 3.92 -5.62
N GLY A 226 23.92 4.81 -6.47
CA GLY A 226 24.37 4.89 -7.85
C GLY A 226 23.38 5.53 -8.81
N GLU A 227 23.82 5.67 -10.05
CA GLU A 227 23.01 6.10 -11.19
C GLU A 227 22.74 4.89 -12.08
N TYR A 228 21.47 4.67 -12.42
CA TYR A 228 21.04 3.53 -13.23
C TYR A 228 20.65 4.00 -14.61
N GLN A 229 21.12 3.30 -15.63
CA GLN A 229 20.67 3.45 -17.00
C GLN A 229 19.69 2.34 -17.34
N VAL A 230 18.49 2.72 -17.78
CA VAL A 230 17.43 1.79 -18.15
C VAL A 230 17.16 1.94 -19.63
N ASN A 231 17.15 0.82 -20.35
CA ASN A 231 16.79 0.75 -21.76
C ASN A 231 15.63 -0.24 -21.92
N VAL A 232 14.47 0.26 -22.32
CA VAL A 232 13.27 -0.54 -22.57
C VAL A 232 13.01 -0.57 -24.06
N THR A 233 12.83 -1.75 -24.63
CA THR A 233 12.51 -1.94 -26.06
C THR A 233 11.21 -2.71 -26.20
N THR A 234 10.28 -2.22 -27.01
CA THR A 234 9.03 -2.93 -27.35
C THR A 234 9.19 -3.69 -28.65
N ALA A 235 8.81 -4.97 -28.65
CA ALA A 235 8.84 -5.81 -29.86
C ALA A 235 7.64 -5.50 -30.78
N ARG A 236 7.92 -5.04 -32.01
CA ARG A 236 6.88 -4.68 -33.00
C ARG A 236 5.97 -5.86 -33.36
N ASP A 237 6.55 -7.03 -33.57
CA ASP A 237 5.81 -8.23 -34.02
C ASP A 237 5.00 -8.87 -32.88
N GLY A 238 5.13 -8.36 -31.65
CA GLY A 238 4.42 -8.86 -30.47
C GLY A 238 3.14 -8.10 -30.13
N ILE A 239 2.74 -7.09 -30.92
CA ILE A 239 1.54 -6.29 -30.63
C ILE A 239 0.30 -7.00 -31.17
N ILE A 240 -0.58 -7.47 -30.29
CA ILE A 240 -1.80 -8.19 -30.65
C ILE A 240 -3.00 -7.73 -29.82
N PHE A 241 -4.18 -7.88 -30.41
CA PHE A 241 -5.45 -7.80 -29.68
C PHE A 241 -5.94 -9.21 -29.38
N GLN A 242 -6.42 -9.41 -28.16
CA GLN A 242 -6.98 -10.69 -27.71
C GLN A 242 -8.33 -10.47 -27.04
N GLU A 243 -9.31 -11.32 -27.38
CA GLU A 243 -10.57 -11.39 -26.63
C GLU A 243 -10.33 -11.97 -25.22
N GLY A 244 -10.90 -11.33 -24.21
CA GLY A 244 -10.86 -11.75 -22.81
C GLY A 244 -10.72 -10.58 -21.84
N ASP A 245 -10.68 -10.90 -20.56
CA ASP A 245 -10.40 -9.92 -19.50
C ASP A 245 -9.05 -10.27 -18.84
N LEU A 246 -8.41 -9.26 -18.25
CA LEU A 246 -7.29 -9.46 -17.35
C LEU A 246 -7.82 -9.86 -15.98
N GLY A 247 -7.56 -11.10 -15.60
CA GLY A 247 -8.09 -11.67 -14.37
C GLY A 247 -7.25 -12.83 -13.87
N ILE A 248 -7.51 -13.17 -12.62
CA ILE A 248 -6.90 -14.32 -11.96
C ILE A 248 -7.61 -15.57 -12.48
N PRO A 249 -6.89 -16.60 -12.96
CA PRO A 249 -7.53 -17.84 -13.38
C PRO A 249 -8.30 -18.48 -12.22
N GLY A 250 -9.54 -18.94 -12.48
CA GLY A 250 -10.45 -19.37 -11.42
C GLY A 250 -10.00 -20.58 -10.60
N ASN A 251 -9.01 -21.34 -11.09
CA ASN A 251 -8.43 -22.47 -10.37
C ASN A 251 -7.23 -22.08 -9.46
N TYR A 252 -6.88 -20.79 -9.38
CA TYR A 252 -5.72 -20.36 -8.60
C TYR A 252 -6.10 -20.15 -7.14
N LEU A 253 -5.19 -20.52 -6.24
CA LEU A 253 -5.38 -20.40 -4.80
C LEU A 253 -4.85 -19.06 -4.28
N GLU A 254 -5.69 -18.32 -3.55
CA GLU A 254 -5.24 -17.15 -2.82
C GLU A 254 -4.33 -17.57 -1.65
N THR A 255 -3.17 -16.95 -1.57
CA THR A 255 -2.14 -17.13 -0.56
C THR A 255 -1.83 -15.80 0.09
N CYS A 256 -1.12 -15.84 1.22
CA CYS A 256 -0.55 -14.65 1.83
C CYS A 256 0.95 -14.60 1.48
N GLY A 257 1.39 -13.47 0.92
CA GLY A 257 2.75 -13.27 0.39
C GLY A 257 3.74 -12.59 1.34
N ILE A 258 3.41 -12.45 2.64
CA ILE A 258 4.19 -11.65 3.59
C ILE A 258 5.08 -12.54 4.47
N ASN A 259 4.61 -12.92 5.65
CA ASN A 259 5.35 -13.73 6.61
C ASN A 259 4.44 -14.79 7.23
N LYS A 260 5.03 -15.89 7.73
CA LYS A 260 4.27 -17.07 8.16
C LYS A 260 3.25 -16.75 9.26
N ASP A 261 3.59 -15.86 10.20
CA ASP A 261 2.71 -15.52 11.32
C ASP A 261 1.48 -14.73 10.87
N ILE A 262 1.66 -13.68 10.07
CA ILE A 262 0.54 -12.91 9.49
C ILE A 262 -0.28 -13.80 8.56
N CYS A 263 0.36 -14.68 7.79
CA CYS A 263 -0.36 -15.60 6.89
C CYS A 263 -1.23 -16.61 7.65
N ARG A 264 -0.78 -17.05 8.83
CA ARG A 264 -1.61 -17.87 9.72
C ARG A 264 -2.83 -17.09 10.21
N LEU A 265 -2.66 -15.85 10.64
CA LEU A 265 -3.77 -14.98 11.08
C LEU A 265 -4.76 -14.70 9.94
N TYR A 266 -4.25 -14.35 8.75
CA TYR A 266 -5.05 -14.17 7.54
C TYR A 266 -5.94 -15.40 7.27
N SER A 267 -5.38 -16.60 7.37
CA SER A 267 -6.12 -17.85 7.15
C SER A 267 -7.23 -18.06 8.19
N LEU A 268 -6.98 -17.71 9.46
CA LEU A 268 -7.99 -17.78 10.53
C LEU A 268 -9.12 -16.77 10.31
N VAL A 269 -8.79 -15.53 9.92
CA VAL A 269 -9.79 -14.48 9.61
C VAL A 269 -10.67 -14.92 8.44
N LYS A 270 -10.06 -15.41 7.35
CA LYS A 270 -10.78 -15.89 6.16
C LYS A 270 -11.69 -17.08 6.48
N GLY A 271 -11.28 -17.97 7.39
CA GLY A 271 -12.09 -19.11 7.82
C GLY A 271 -13.29 -18.75 8.70
N GLY A 272 -13.31 -17.57 9.33
CA GLY A 272 -14.45 -17.05 10.10
C GLY A 272 -14.77 -17.78 11.42
N SER A 273 -14.11 -18.90 11.74
CA SER A 273 -14.56 -19.85 12.76
C SER A 273 -14.40 -19.40 14.23
N LEU A 274 -13.64 -18.33 14.50
CA LEU A 274 -13.38 -17.84 15.87
C LEU A 274 -14.08 -16.52 16.20
N LYS A 275 -14.96 -16.00 15.33
CA LYS A 275 -15.63 -14.71 15.58
C LYS A 275 -16.69 -14.83 16.68
N ILE A 276 -16.40 -14.26 17.85
CA ILE A 276 -17.32 -14.17 19.00
C ILE A 276 -18.41 -13.12 18.70
N SER A 277 -19.69 -13.42 18.94
CA SER A 277 -20.79 -12.47 18.70
C SER A 277 -20.82 -11.31 19.71
N GLU A 278 -21.37 -10.16 19.31
CA GLU A 278 -21.54 -8.99 20.20
C GLU A 278 -22.32 -9.36 21.49
N GLN A 279 -23.43 -10.11 21.35
CA GLN A 279 -24.23 -10.52 22.52
C GLN A 279 -23.44 -11.38 23.50
N ARG A 280 -22.60 -12.29 22.99
CA ARG A 280 -21.78 -13.14 23.86
C ARG A 280 -20.81 -12.32 24.71
N PHE A 281 -20.22 -11.25 24.16
CA PHE A 281 -19.40 -10.34 24.95
C PHE A 281 -20.19 -9.67 26.07
N ILE A 282 -21.40 -9.21 25.77
CA ILE A 282 -22.29 -8.56 26.76
C ILE A 282 -22.63 -9.54 27.89
N ASP A 283 -23.01 -10.77 27.53
CA ASP A 283 -23.35 -11.82 28.50
C ASP A 283 -22.15 -12.19 29.39
N GLU A 284 -20.95 -12.32 28.79
CA GLU A 284 -19.70 -12.57 29.52
C GLU A 284 -19.40 -11.44 30.51
N ILE A 285 -19.52 -10.17 30.09
CA ILE A 285 -19.32 -9.00 30.97
C ILE A 285 -20.28 -9.04 32.17
N ASP A 286 -21.58 -9.26 31.92
CA ASP A 286 -22.60 -9.30 32.98
C ASP A 286 -22.41 -10.48 33.93
N GLU A 287 -21.90 -11.62 33.45
CA GLU A 287 -21.52 -12.76 34.29
C GLU A 287 -20.33 -12.42 35.20
N HIS A 288 -19.28 -11.80 34.68
CA HIS A 288 -18.11 -11.40 35.46
C HIS A 288 -18.46 -10.34 36.52
N LEU A 289 -19.28 -9.36 36.17
CA LEU A 289 -19.77 -8.35 37.13
C LEU A 289 -20.59 -8.98 38.27
N ARG A 290 -21.45 -9.96 37.97
CA ARG A 290 -22.20 -10.70 39.01
C ARG A 290 -21.30 -11.50 39.96
N ARG A 291 -20.09 -11.86 39.52
CA ARG A 291 -19.09 -12.57 40.33
C ARG A 291 -18.08 -11.64 41.01
N ASN A 292 -18.25 -10.32 40.90
CA ASN A 292 -17.30 -9.31 41.36
C ASN A 292 -15.89 -9.46 40.75
N ASP A 293 -15.82 -9.94 39.51
CA ASP A 293 -14.57 -10.10 38.74
C ASP A 293 -14.41 -8.91 37.78
N GLN A 294 -14.12 -7.74 38.36
CA GLN A 294 -14.15 -6.46 37.64
C GLN A 294 -13.05 -6.37 36.58
N LEU A 295 -11.85 -6.86 36.87
CA LEU A 295 -10.75 -6.89 35.90
C LEU A 295 -11.13 -7.72 34.66
N THR A 296 -11.68 -8.93 34.82
CA THR A 296 -12.07 -9.73 33.63
C THR A 296 -13.22 -9.10 32.86
N ALA A 297 -14.19 -8.49 33.56
CA ALA A 297 -15.25 -7.72 32.90
C ALA A 297 -14.67 -6.56 32.06
N PHE A 298 -13.71 -5.81 32.62
CA PHE A 298 -13.00 -4.74 31.93
C PHE A 298 -12.22 -5.22 30.70
N LEU A 299 -11.47 -6.31 30.83
CA LEU A 299 -10.72 -6.87 29.69
C LEU A 299 -11.66 -7.39 28.59
N THR A 300 -12.79 -7.99 28.97
CA THR A 300 -13.82 -8.45 28.03
C THR A 300 -14.47 -7.27 27.30
N ALA A 301 -14.73 -6.16 28.01
CA ALA A 301 -15.22 -4.92 27.39
C ALA A 301 -14.20 -4.28 26.44
N ASN A 302 -12.91 -4.31 26.77
CA ASN A 302 -11.85 -3.84 25.88
C ASN A 302 -11.73 -4.71 24.63
N GLU A 303 -11.80 -6.04 24.77
CA GLU A 303 -11.81 -6.95 23.63
C GLU A 303 -13.00 -6.67 22.70
N TYR A 304 -14.20 -6.53 23.26
CA TYR A 304 -15.39 -6.11 22.53
C TYR A 304 -15.16 -4.81 21.77
N MET A 305 -14.63 -3.77 22.45
CA MET A 305 -14.37 -2.47 21.84
C MET A 305 -13.36 -2.56 20.69
N LEU A 306 -12.29 -3.35 20.85
CA LEU A 306 -11.24 -3.48 19.85
C LEU A 306 -11.67 -4.33 18.65
N GLN A 307 -12.71 -5.16 18.79
CA GLN A 307 -13.27 -5.98 17.70
C GLN A 307 -14.47 -5.30 17.00
N TYR A 308 -15.38 -4.69 17.77
CA TYR A 308 -16.66 -4.17 17.29
C TYR A 308 -16.79 -2.64 17.32
N GLY A 309 -15.93 -1.97 18.07
CA GLY A 309 -15.95 -0.52 18.25
C GLY A 309 -16.76 -0.05 19.45
N ILE A 310 -16.86 1.28 19.59
CA ILE A 310 -17.51 1.95 20.73
C ILE A 310 -19.02 2.10 20.48
N LYS A 311 -19.77 1.00 20.46
CA LYS A 311 -21.24 1.02 20.31
C LYS A 311 -21.98 0.99 21.65
N GLN A 312 -21.38 0.38 22.67
CA GLN A 312 -22.01 0.09 23.97
C GLN A 312 -21.27 0.79 25.12
N THR A 313 -21.18 2.12 25.08
CA THR A 313 -20.46 2.93 26.10
C THR A 313 -21.00 2.72 27.52
N GLY A 314 -22.27 2.31 27.65
CA GLY A 314 -22.89 1.95 28.93
C GLY A 314 -22.20 0.78 29.64
N LEU A 315 -21.58 -0.16 28.92
CA LEU A 315 -20.86 -1.29 29.51
C LEU A 315 -19.65 -0.83 30.31
N PHE A 316 -18.83 0.04 29.72
CA PHE A 316 -17.68 0.61 30.41
C PHE A 316 -18.10 1.46 31.60
N LYS A 317 -19.17 2.26 31.46
CA LYS A 317 -19.69 3.06 32.56
C LYS A 317 -20.08 2.18 33.74
N LYS A 318 -20.76 1.05 33.50
CA LYS A 318 -21.18 0.07 34.53
C LYS A 318 -19.98 -0.56 35.25
N ILE A 319 -18.90 -0.85 34.54
CA ILE A 319 -17.66 -1.42 35.12
C ILE A 319 -16.94 -0.38 35.99
N ILE A 320 -16.92 0.89 35.57
CA ILE A 320 -16.14 1.95 36.21
C ILE A 320 -16.89 2.62 37.38
N SER A 321 -18.21 2.75 37.32
CA SER A 321 -18.99 3.55 38.29
C SER A 321 -19.03 2.97 39.71
N ASP A 322 -18.80 1.66 39.87
CA ASP A 322 -18.86 0.93 41.14
C ASP A 322 -17.48 0.31 41.52
N ASN A 323 -16.39 0.88 41.01
CA ASN A 323 -15.06 0.31 41.12
C ASN A 323 -14.31 0.76 42.40
N ASN A 324 -13.99 -0.19 43.28
CA ASN A 324 -13.05 -0.05 44.40
C ASN A 324 -11.83 -0.99 44.27
N ASP A 325 -11.67 -1.63 43.12
CA ASP A 325 -10.58 -2.54 42.77
C ASP A 325 -9.33 -1.73 42.39
N GLU A 326 -8.34 -1.76 43.28
CA GLU A 326 -7.04 -1.10 43.11
C GLU A 326 -6.31 -1.62 41.87
N GLN A 327 -6.34 -2.93 41.63
CA GLN A 327 -5.68 -3.54 40.48
C GLN A 327 -6.30 -3.06 39.17
N LEU A 328 -7.64 -3.01 39.09
CA LEU A 328 -8.32 -2.48 37.91
C LEU A 328 -7.92 -1.01 37.67
N THR A 329 -7.81 -0.21 38.72
CA THR A 329 -7.39 1.20 38.62
C THR A 329 -5.97 1.34 38.08
N GLU A 330 -5.03 0.52 38.57
CA GLU A 330 -3.65 0.49 38.08
C GLU A 330 -3.57 0.08 36.62
N VAL A 331 -4.30 -0.98 36.22
CA VAL A 331 -4.35 -1.44 34.82
C VAL A 331 -4.92 -0.36 33.91
N MET A 332 -6.02 0.30 34.31
CA MET A 332 -6.61 1.41 33.55
C MET A 332 -5.63 2.57 33.39
N SER A 333 -4.84 2.87 34.42
CA SER A 333 -3.79 3.89 34.36
C SER A 333 -2.69 3.48 33.38
N ALA A 334 -2.16 2.26 33.50
CA ALA A 334 -1.09 1.72 32.66
C ALA A 334 -1.47 1.65 31.16
N ILE A 335 -2.74 1.40 30.84
CA ILE A 335 -3.24 1.43 29.45
C ILE A 335 -3.20 2.83 28.84
N ASN A 336 -3.57 3.85 29.62
CA ASN A 336 -3.74 5.22 29.13
C ASN A 336 -2.47 6.07 29.22
N GLN A 337 -1.44 5.58 29.92
CA GLN A 337 -0.22 6.32 30.14
C GLN A 337 0.53 6.55 28.81
N GLN A 338 0.76 7.82 28.44
CA GLN A 338 1.64 8.17 27.32
C GLN A 338 3.04 8.46 27.85
N PRO A 339 4.12 7.82 27.37
CA PRO A 339 5.26 7.72 28.26
C PRO A 339 6.48 8.54 27.83
N SER A 340 7.11 9.16 28.82
CA SER A 340 8.57 9.13 28.93
C SER A 340 9.05 7.68 29.09
N LYS A 341 10.30 7.36 28.74
CA LYS A 341 10.80 5.96 28.76
C LYS A 341 10.47 5.18 30.05
N GLU A 342 10.63 5.82 31.21
CA GLU A 342 10.41 5.21 32.53
C GLU A 342 8.94 4.82 32.76
N GLU A 343 8.01 5.67 32.31
CA GLU A 343 6.57 5.43 32.45
C GLU A 343 6.10 4.26 31.60
N ALA A 344 6.67 4.07 30.41
CA ALA A 344 6.38 2.92 29.55
C ALA A 344 6.81 1.61 30.23
N GLU A 345 8.03 1.59 30.80
CA GLU A 345 8.57 0.42 31.46
C GLU A 345 7.76 0.05 32.71
N LYS A 346 7.33 1.04 33.49
CA LYS A 346 6.41 0.83 34.62
C LYS A 346 5.04 0.31 34.17
N ALA A 347 4.47 0.90 33.12
CA ALA A 347 3.18 0.47 32.59
C ALA A 347 3.24 -0.99 32.09
N ILE A 348 4.31 -1.37 31.38
CA ILE A 348 4.53 -2.75 30.92
C ILE A 348 4.53 -3.71 32.11
N ALA A 349 5.26 -3.42 33.19
CA ALA A 349 5.32 -4.29 34.37
C ALA A 349 3.93 -4.53 35.00
N VAL A 350 3.13 -3.47 35.16
CA VAL A 350 1.75 -3.57 35.67
C VAL A 350 0.88 -4.45 34.76
N LEU A 351 0.99 -4.26 33.44
CA LEU A 351 0.22 -5.03 32.47
C LEU A 351 0.65 -6.51 32.43
N GLU A 352 1.94 -6.80 32.55
CA GLU A 352 2.47 -8.18 32.61
C GLU A 352 1.95 -8.93 33.84
N GLU A 353 1.97 -8.29 35.01
CA GLU A 353 1.45 -8.88 36.25
C GLU A 353 -0.05 -9.15 36.15
N ALA A 354 -0.84 -8.16 35.70
CA ALA A 354 -2.28 -8.31 35.52
C ALA A 354 -2.63 -9.40 34.49
N ALA A 355 -1.84 -9.52 33.42
CA ALA A 355 -2.02 -10.57 32.41
C ALA A 355 -1.74 -11.98 32.96
N ALA A 356 -0.75 -12.12 33.84
CA ALA A 356 -0.41 -13.39 34.47
C ALA A 356 -1.50 -13.86 35.45
N GLN A 357 -2.12 -12.93 36.17
CA GLN A 357 -3.20 -13.21 37.10
C GLN A 357 -4.53 -13.53 36.38
N ASN A 358 -4.76 -12.93 35.20
CA ASN A 358 -5.97 -13.14 34.40
C ASN A 358 -5.73 -14.05 33.18
N THR A 359 -5.62 -15.35 33.39
CA THR A 359 -5.28 -16.28 32.30
C THR A 359 -6.35 -16.42 31.20
N LYS A 360 -7.61 -16.01 31.47
CA LYS A 360 -8.71 -16.09 30.49
C LYS A 360 -8.71 -14.95 29.48
N LYS A 361 -8.51 -13.71 29.94
CA LYS A 361 -8.58 -12.49 29.11
C LYS A 361 -7.31 -11.64 29.12
N GLY A 362 -6.28 -12.05 29.86
CA GLY A 362 -5.01 -11.33 29.98
C GLY A 362 -4.29 -11.10 28.65
N TYR A 363 -4.58 -11.89 27.60
CA TYR A 363 -4.02 -11.65 26.27
C TYR A 363 -4.44 -10.30 25.65
N VAL A 364 -5.56 -9.72 26.10
CA VAL A 364 -5.98 -8.38 25.67
C VAL A 364 -4.94 -7.33 26.09
N LEU A 365 -4.29 -7.53 27.25
CA LEU A 365 -3.24 -6.64 27.74
C LEU A 365 -1.99 -6.67 26.87
N TYR A 366 -1.74 -7.75 26.12
CA TYR A 366 -0.60 -7.82 25.21
C TYR A 366 -0.68 -6.77 24.08
N ILE A 367 -1.87 -6.31 23.72
CA ILE A 367 -2.05 -5.24 22.72
C ILE A 367 -1.51 -3.91 23.27
N PHE A 368 -1.85 -3.60 24.53
CA PHE A 368 -1.39 -2.38 25.18
C PHE A 368 0.11 -2.43 25.49
N MET A 369 0.63 -3.59 25.93
CA MET A 369 2.07 -3.80 26.05
C MET A 369 2.78 -3.58 24.72
N ALA A 370 2.26 -4.12 23.62
CA ALA A 370 2.84 -3.93 22.30
C ALA A 370 2.95 -2.45 21.93
N ASN A 371 1.91 -1.66 22.19
CA ASN A 371 1.91 -0.22 21.95
C ASN A 371 2.97 0.52 22.80
N HIS A 372 3.18 0.11 24.05
CA HIS A 372 4.29 0.63 24.87
C HIS A 372 5.67 0.22 24.34
N TYR A 373 5.84 -1.02 23.88
CA TYR A 373 7.10 -1.42 23.25
C TYR A 373 7.39 -0.62 21.97
N TYR A 374 6.37 -0.36 21.14
CA TYR A 374 6.53 0.48 19.96
C TYR A 374 6.93 1.92 20.30
N SER A 375 6.34 2.52 21.35
CA SER A 375 6.73 3.87 21.79
C SER A 375 8.17 3.94 22.31
N LEU A 376 8.70 2.81 22.79
CA LEU A 376 10.11 2.64 23.18
C LEU A 376 11.05 2.31 22.00
N GLY A 377 10.54 2.17 20.77
CA GLY A 377 11.30 1.72 19.60
C GLY A 377 11.70 0.23 19.64
N LYS A 378 11.12 -0.54 20.55
CA LYS A 378 11.33 -1.99 20.72
C LYS A 378 10.36 -2.77 19.83
N PHE A 379 10.58 -2.66 18.52
CA PHE A 379 9.63 -3.14 17.50
C PHE A 379 9.42 -4.66 17.52
N ASP A 380 10.47 -5.45 17.75
CA ASP A 380 10.37 -6.91 17.76
C ASP A 380 9.54 -7.41 18.95
N GLU A 381 9.75 -6.83 20.14
CA GLU A 381 8.98 -7.14 21.34
C GLU A 381 7.51 -6.75 21.19
N GLY A 382 7.26 -5.56 20.65
CA GLY A 382 5.89 -5.12 20.36
C GLY A 382 5.20 -6.03 19.36
N TYR A 383 5.90 -6.42 18.29
CA TYR A 383 5.40 -7.35 17.28
C TYR A 383 5.03 -8.71 17.89
N HIS A 384 5.91 -9.24 18.73
CA HIS A 384 5.68 -10.51 19.45
C HIS A 384 4.43 -10.47 20.33
N TYR A 385 4.26 -9.43 21.15
CA TYR A 385 3.08 -9.29 22.01
C TYR A 385 1.79 -9.09 21.20
N MET A 386 1.85 -8.32 20.11
CA MET A 386 0.71 -8.14 19.21
C MET A 386 0.29 -9.48 18.58
N LEU A 387 1.24 -10.28 18.11
CA LEU A 387 0.96 -11.62 17.58
C LEU A 387 0.37 -12.55 18.64
N LYS A 388 0.87 -12.52 19.88
CA LYS A 388 0.29 -13.33 20.98
C LYS A 388 -1.18 -13.00 21.22
N ALA A 389 -1.55 -11.72 21.18
CA ALA A 389 -2.96 -11.31 21.31
C ALA A 389 -3.80 -11.85 20.15
N LEU A 390 -3.34 -11.64 18.90
CA LEU A 390 -4.05 -12.04 17.69
C LEU A 390 -4.15 -13.57 17.52
N GLN A 391 -3.20 -14.33 18.05
CA GLN A 391 -3.27 -15.80 18.09
C GLN A 391 -4.39 -16.30 19.02
N LYS A 392 -4.76 -15.51 20.05
CA LYS A 392 -5.87 -15.84 20.95
C LYS A 392 -7.21 -15.39 20.37
N ASN A 393 -7.26 -14.19 19.80
CA ASN A 393 -8.42 -13.72 19.04
C ASN A 393 -7.97 -13.02 17.74
N PRO A 394 -8.10 -13.67 16.57
CA PRO A 394 -7.66 -13.10 15.30
C PRO A 394 -8.65 -12.08 14.73
N PHE A 395 -9.75 -11.76 15.41
CA PHE A 395 -10.77 -10.81 14.98
C PHE A 395 -10.67 -9.44 15.68
N ILE A 396 -9.60 -9.18 16.43
CA ILE A 396 -9.38 -7.88 17.08
C ILE A 396 -8.92 -6.85 16.04
N VAL A 397 -9.84 -6.03 15.54
CA VAL A 397 -9.59 -4.99 14.52
C VAL A 397 -8.54 -3.99 14.97
N GLY A 398 -8.65 -3.50 16.21
CA GLY A 398 -7.73 -2.51 16.77
C GLY A 398 -6.26 -2.96 16.75
N ALA A 399 -6.01 -4.25 16.98
CA ALA A 399 -4.67 -4.83 16.94
C ALA A 399 -4.06 -4.81 15.53
N TYR A 400 -4.83 -5.10 14.48
CA TYR A 400 -4.35 -4.96 13.10
C TYR A 400 -4.11 -3.50 12.72
N VAL A 401 -4.98 -2.58 13.16
CA VAL A 401 -4.78 -1.15 12.92
C VAL A 401 -3.48 -0.66 13.57
N ASP A 402 -3.24 -0.99 14.84
CA ASP A 402 -2.01 -0.60 15.53
C ASP A 402 -0.77 -1.24 14.91
N LEU A 403 -0.84 -2.53 14.55
CA LEU A 403 0.23 -3.21 13.84
C LEU A 403 0.55 -2.55 12.48
N SER A 404 -0.46 -2.13 11.72
CA SER A 404 -0.25 -1.46 10.43
C SER A 404 0.50 -0.14 10.56
N LYS A 405 0.31 0.61 11.66
CA LYS A 405 1.01 1.88 11.92
C LYS A 405 2.51 1.66 12.05
N VAL A 406 2.92 0.59 12.71
CA VAL A 406 4.34 0.23 12.85
C VAL A 406 4.98 -0.03 11.49
N PHE A 407 4.31 -0.79 10.61
CA PHE A 407 4.81 -1.01 9.26
C PHE A 407 4.83 0.29 8.42
N PHE A 408 3.86 1.19 8.62
CA PHE A 408 3.95 2.52 8.01
C PHE A 408 5.17 3.30 8.51
N GLU A 409 5.48 3.28 9.80
CA GLU A 409 6.66 3.95 10.36
C GLU A 409 7.97 3.35 9.83
N ALA A 410 8.00 2.03 9.62
CA ALA A 410 9.11 1.31 9.02
C ALA A 410 9.21 1.45 7.48
N TYR A 411 8.37 2.28 6.85
CA TYR A 411 8.29 2.48 5.39
C TYR A 411 7.89 1.23 4.58
N ASP A 412 7.45 0.15 5.23
CA ASP A 412 6.93 -1.05 4.58
C ASP A 412 5.43 -0.90 4.33
N THR A 413 5.09 -0.03 3.38
CA THR A 413 3.68 0.32 3.12
C THR A 413 2.90 -0.84 2.53
N GLU A 414 3.54 -1.77 1.81
CA GLU A 414 2.87 -2.95 1.25
C GLU A 414 2.32 -3.83 2.37
N LYS A 415 3.16 -4.18 3.37
CA LYS A 415 2.70 -4.93 4.54
C LYS A 415 1.68 -4.14 5.35
N ALA A 416 1.91 -2.84 5.54
CA ALA A 416 0.98 -1.99 6.28
C ALA A 416 -0.43 -2.00 5.68
N TRP A 417 -0.55 -1.82 4.36
CA TRP A 417 -1.84 -1.84 3.67
C TRP A 417 -2.48 -3.23 3.63
N PHE A 418 -1.71 -4.30 3.52
CA PHE A 418 -2.25 -5.66 3.64
C PHE A 418 -2.85 -5.93 5.02
N ILE A 419 -2.13 -5.56 6.09
CA ILE A 419 -2.59 -5.75 7.48
C ILE A 419 -3.83 -4.89 7.76
N LEU A 420 -3.84 -3.67 7.24
CA LEU A 420 -4.98 -2.78 7.34
C LEU A 420 -6.20 -3.30 6.56
N ASP A 421 -5.98 -3.93 5.40
CA ASP A 421 -7.03 -4.61 4.64
C ASP A 421 -7.67 -5.77 5.43
N LEU A 422 -6.89 -6.51 6.22
CA LEU A 422 -7.43 -7.49 7.16
C LEU A 422 -8.37 -6.84 8.19
N ALA A 423 -7.98 -5.69 8.74
CA ALA A 423 -8.81 -4.93 9.68
C ALA A 423 -10.16 -4.55 9.04
N TYR A 424 -10.16 -4.10 7.79
CA TYR A 424 -11.38 -3.82 7.02
C TYR A 424 -12.22 -5.07 6.78
N LYS A 425 -11.62 -6.17 6.36
CA LYS A 425 -12.33 -7.44 6.11
C LYS A 425 -13.03 -7.99 7.36
N ILE A 426 -12.48 -7.74 8.55
CA ILE A 426 -13.10 -8.16 9.82
C ILE A 426 -14.33 -7.30 10.16
N ASN A 427 -14.18 -5.97 10.08
CA ASN A 427 -15.23 -5.00 10.41
C ASN A 427 -14.99 -3.66 9.68
N PRO A 428 -15.62 -3.44 8.51
CA PRO A 428 -15.42 -2.22 7.73
C PRO A 428 -15.80 -0.94 8.46
N GLU A 429 -16.81 -1.00 9.32
CA GLU A 429 -17.37 0.17 10.04
C GLU A 429 -16.64 0.49 11.35
N HIS A 430 -15.62 -0.29 11.70
CA HIS A 430 -14.87 -0.08 12.94
C HIS A 430 -14.23 1.32 12.96
N TYR A 431 -14.45 2.08 14.04
CA TYR A 431 -14.03 3.48 14.12
C TYR A 431 -12.51 3.68 13.91
N MET A 432 -11.69 2.70 14.31
CA MET A 432 -10.23 2.77 14.11
C MET A 432 -9.80 2.71 12.64
N ASN A 433 -10.67 2.22 11.74
CA ASN A 433 -10.40 2.21 10.30
C ASN A 433 -10.52 3.62 9.68
N LYS A 434 -11.20 4.58 10.34
CA LYS A 434 -11.41 5.93 9.78
C LYS A 434 -10.13 6.64 9.36
N GLY A 435 -9.04 6.45 10.11
CA GLY A 435 -7.74 7.05 9.77
C GLY A 435 -7.20 6.55 8.42
N ALA A 436 -7.47 5.29 8.09
CA ALA A 436 -7.10 4.71 6.81
C ALA A 436 -7.98 5.20 5.65
N GLU A 437 -9.29 5.35 5.84
CA GLU A 437 -10.15 5.98 4.81
C GLU A 437 -9.71 7.41 4.51
N VAL A 438 -9.46 8.22 5.55
CA VAL A 438 -8.91 9.58 5.39
C VAL A 438 -7.57 9.56 4.64
N LEU A 439 -6.74 8.55 4.85
CA LEU A 439 -5.49 8.40 4.11
C LEU A 439 -5.73 8.04 2.64
N LYS A 440 -6.66 7.11 2.33
CA LYS A 440 -7.04 6.77 0.95
C LYS A 440 -7.53 8.00 0.21
N ASP A 441 -8.41 8.79 0.83
CA ASP A 441 -8.96 10.01 0.24
C ASP A 441 -7.86 11.05 -0.04
N LYS A 442 -6.96 11.27 0.93
CA LYS A 442 -5.81 12.17 0.74
C LYS A 442 -4.88 11.71 -0.39
N LEU A 443 -4.68 10.40 -0.55
CA LEU A 443 -3.86 9.87 -1.64
C LEU A 443 -4.53 10.09 -3.00
N ARG A 444 -5.84 9.86 -3.10
CA ARG A 444 -6.63 10.12 -4.31
C ARG A 444 -6.67 11.61 -4.68
N GLU A 445 -6.87 12.47 -3.69
CA GLU A 445 -6.91 13.92 -3.89
C GLU A 445 -5.56 14.46 -4.37
N ARG A 446 -4.46 14.00 -3.77
CA ARG A 446 -3.11 14.51 -4.08
C ARG A 446 -2.49 13.89 -5.32
N HIS A 447 -2.90 12.66 -5.67
CA HIS A 447 -2.31 11.87 -6.74
C HIS A 447 -3.39 11.18 -7.59
N PRO A 448 -4.34 11.93 -8.18
CA PRO A 448 -5.44 11.35 -8.95
C PRO A 448 -4.95 10.52 -10.15
N GLU A 449 -3.77 10.82 -10.69
CA GLU A 449 -3.16 10.08 -11.78
C GLU A 449 -2.82 8.61 -11.44
N TYR A 450 -2.80 8.26 -10.14
CA TYR A 450 -2.60 6.90 -9.68
C TYR A 450 -3.91 6.08 -9.60
N PHE A 451 -5.09 6.67 -9.76
CA PHE A 451 -6.38 6.01 -9.49
C PHE A 451 -7.30 5.91 -10.69
#